data_AF-A0A1I0GGF0-F1
#
_entry.id   AF-A0A1I0GGF0-F1
#
_cell.length_a   1.000
_cell.length_b   1.000
_cell.length_c   1.000
_cell.angle_alpha   90.00
_cell.angle_beta   90.00
_cell.angle_gamma   90.00
#
_symmetry.space_group_name_H-M   'P 1'
#
loop_
_entity.id
_entity.type
_entity.pdbx_description
1 polymer ?
#
loop_
_entity_poly.entity_id
_entity_poly.type
_entity_poly.pdbx_seq_one_letter_code
_entity_poly.pdbx_strand_id
1 'polypeptide(L)'
;MKKLLILLAAAALTAGAATAQTTNPTPRSAGGRMEQATPEQQADRLTKQLSLSADQRTQLVTLEQARRAEMQTMRGQMPAGGDRTAMRQTMQTMRDKYDTQLKGILTADQYTRYSQQREERAENRGGRKMKMKTKS
;
A
#
# COMPACT_ATOMS: atom_id res chain seq x y z
N MET A 1 4.44 -27.54 34.87
CA MET A 1 3.46 -28.47 35.46
C MET A 1 2.10 -28.12 34.84
N LYS A 2 1.45 -28.98 34.03
CA LYS A 2 0.63 -30.15 34.46
C LYS A 2 -0.30 -29.72 35.61
N LYS A 3 -1.62 -29.74 35.55
CA LYS A 3 -2.66 -30.34 34.69
C LYS A 3 -3.96 -29.57 35.03
N LEU A 4 -5.00 -29.67 34.19
CA LEU A 4 -6.30 -30.18 34.64
C LEU A 4 -7.25 -30.25 33.43
N LEU A 5 -7.32 -31.47 32.88
CA LEU A 5 -8.47 -31.97 32.16
C LEU A 5 -9.51 -32.37 33.22
N ILE A 6 -10.76 -31.93 33.05
CA ILE A 6 -11.92 -32.68 33.52
C ILE A 6 -12.94 -32.73 32.39
N LEU A 7 -13.14 -33.96 31.92
CA LEU A 7 -14.20 -34.46 31.06
C LEU A 7 -15.57 -34.22 31.70
N LEU A 8 -16.58 -33.86 30.89
CA LEU A 8 -17.91 -34.45 31.04
C LEU A 8 -18.65 -34.48 29.70
N ALA A 9 -19.16 -35.66 29.38
CA ALA A 9 -19.84 -36.02 28.15
C ALA A 9 -21.33 -35.69 28.21
N ALA A 10 -21.95 -35.41 27.06
CA ALA A 10 -23.28 -35.88 26.70
C ALA A 10 -23.57 -35.61 25.22
N ALA A 11 -24.00 -36.65 24.51
CA ALA A 11 -24.46 -36.63 23.14
C ALA A 11 -25.88 -36.05 23.02
N ALA A 12 -26.19 -35.41 21.88
CA ALA A 12 -27.50 -35.53 21.21
C ALA A 12 -27.43 -34.89 19.81
N LEU A 13 -27.67 -35.70 18.79
CA LEU A 13 -28.03 -35.31 17.43
C LEU A 13 -29.43 -34.67 17.41
N THR A 14 -29.59 -33.53 16.73
CA THR A 14 -30.86 -33.16 16.07
C THR A 14 -30.61 -32.21 14.90
N ALA A 15 -31.46 -32.37 13.89
CA ALA A 15 -31.31 -31.95 12.51
C ALA A 15 -31.63 -30.46 12.24
N GLY A 16 -31.00 -29.95 11.18
CA GLY A 16 -31.70 -29.22 10.12
C GLY A 16 -32.39 -27.91 10.47
N ALA A 17 -31.64 -26.81 10.40
CA ALA A 17 -32.13 -25.58 9.79
C ALA A 17 -30.97 -24.96 9.02
N ALA A 18 -30.95 -25.19 7.71
CA ALA A 18 -30.11 -24.45 6.79
C ALA A 18 -30.55 -22.98 6.88
N THR A 19 -29.88 -22.20 7.73
CA THR A 19 -29.87 -20.75 7.57
C THR A 19 -29.01 -20.47 6.36
N ALA A 20 -29.64 -20.59 5.18
CA ALA A 20 -29.13 -19.99 3.98
C ALA A 20 -29.04 -18.50 4.28
N GLN A 21 -27.85 -18.05 4.70
CA GLN A 21 -27.56 -16.66 4.87
C GLN A 21 -27.80 -16.01 3.51
N THR A 22 -28.92 -15.32 3.44
CA THR A 22 -29.28 -14.35 2.41
C THR A 22 -28.14 -13.35 2.30
N THR A 23 -27.13 -13.71 1.53
CA THR A 23 -26.12 -12.78 1.05
C THR A 23 -26.65 -12.30 -0.29
N ASN A 24 -27.32 -11.15 -0.24
CA ASN A 24 -27.62 -10.36 -1.42
C ASN A 24 -26.38 -10.35 -2.33
N PRO A 25 -26.45 -10.84 -3.58
CA PRO A 25 -25.40 -10.57 -4.54
C PRO A 25 -25.45 -9.06 -4.82
N THR A 26 -24.57 -8.31 -4.18
CA THR A 26 -24.44 -6.87 -4.42
C THR A 26 -24.15 -6.69 -5.91
N PRO A 27 -24.90 -5.84 -6.64
CA PRO A 27 -24.63 -5.60 -8.05
C PRO A 27 -23.22 -5.01 -8.19
N ARG A 28 -22.41 -5.64 -9.04
CA ARG A 28 -21.06 -5.19 -9.40
C ARG A 28 -21.14 -3.77 -9.95
N SER A 29 -20.77 -2.80 -9.12
CA SER A 29 -20.62 -1.42 -9.56
C SER A 29 -19.43 -1.35 -10.53
N ALA A 30 -19.72 -1.04 -11.79
CA ALA A 30 -18.74 -0.79 -12.84
C ALA A 30 -17.96 0.48 -12.50
N GLY A 31 -16.84 0.31 -11.79
CA GLY A 31 -15.99 1.39 -11.33
C GLY A 31 -14.91 0.83 -10.42
N GLY A 32 -14.10 -0.09 -10.96
CA GLY A 32 -13.06 -0.79 -10.20
C GLY A 32 -12.11 0.20 -9.53
N ARG A 33 -12.33 0.48 -8.25
CA ARG A 33 -11.32 1.05 -7.36
C ARG A 33 -10.16 0.07 -7.38
N MET A 34 -9.11 0.40 -8.12
CA MET A 34 -7.86 -0.34 -8.07
C MET A 34 -7.42 -0.34 -6.61
N GLU A 35 -7.45 -1.52 -5.98
CA GLU A 35 -7.15 -1.64 -4.56
C GLU A 35 -5.73 -1.11 -4.32
N GLN A 36 -5.61 -0.10 -3.45
CA GLN A 36 -4.30 0.46 -3.15
C GLN A 36 -3.50 -0.61 -2.41
N ALA A 37 -2.35 -0.99 -2.96
CA ALA A 37 -1.48 -2.00 -2.37
C ALA A 37 -1.16 -1.68 -0.91
N THR A 38 -1.14 -2.71 -0.07
CA THR A 38 -0.85 -2.54 1.37
C THR A 38 0.60 -2.09 1.58
N PRO A 39 0.93 -1.47 2.73
CA PRO A 39 2.32 -1.14 3.08
C PRO A 39 3.28 -2.32 2.96
N GLU A 40 2.84 -3.51 3.36
CA GLU A 40 3.60 -4.76 3.31
C GLU A 40 3.88 -5.16 1.86
N GLN A 41 2.86 -5.10 0.98
CA GLN A 41 3.03 -5.37 -0.45
C GLN A 41 3.92 -4.34 -1.15
N GLN A 42 3.92 -3.10 -0.69
CA GLN A 42 4.82 -2.06 -1.19
C GLN A 42 6.26 -2.34 -0.78
N ALA A 43 6.47 -2.63 0.50
CA ALA A 43 7.77 -3.03 1.02
C ALA A 43 8.30 -4.30 0.31
N ASP A 44 7.46 -5.33 0.13
CA ASP A 44 7.84 -6.57 -0.56
C ASP A 44 8.33 -6.35 -1.99
N ARG A 45 7.69 -5.43 -2.72
CA ARG A 45 8.12 -5.09 -4.08
C ARG A 45 9.48 -4.42 -4.08
N LEU A 46 9.70 -3.46 -3.20
CA LEU A 46 11.00 -2.80 -3.04
C LEU A 46 12.08 -3.76 -2.56
N THR A 47 11.74 -4.65 -1.62
CA THR A 47 12.61 -5.74 -1.16
C THR A 47 13.08 -6.61 -2.31
N LYS A 48 12.16 -7.05 -3.19
CA LYS A 48 12.53 -7.84 -4.37
C LYS A 48 13.33 -7.04 -5.41
N GLN A 49 13.01 -5.76 -5.60
CA GLN A 49 13.66 -4.92 -6.61
C GLN A 49 15.10 -4.53 -6.25
N LEU A 50 15.37 -4.38 -4.95
CA LEU A 50 16.64 -3.88 -4.40
C LEU A 50 17.39 -4.94 -3.57
N SER A 51 16.84 -6.15 -3.48
CA SER A 51 17.37 -7.25 -2.64
C SER A 51 17.62 -6.80 -1.20
N LEU A 52 16.60 -6.22 -0.56
CA LEU A 52 16.71 -5.71 0.81
C LEU A 52 16.81 -6.87 1.83
N SER A 53 17.54 -6.65 2.92
CA SER A 53 17.59 -7.58 4.05
C SER A 53 16.25 -7.63 4.80
N ALA A 54 16.09 -8.62 5.69
CA ALA A 54 14.90 -8.73 6.55
C ALA A 54 14.72 -7.50 7.47
N ASP A 55 15.83 -6.97 8.01
CA ASP A 55 15.80 -5.79 8.86
C ASP A 55 15.43 -4.53 8.07
N GLN A 56 16.03 -4.35 6.89
CA GLN A 56 15.70 -3.25 5.99
C GLN A 56 14.23 -3.30 5.55
N ARG A 57 13.72 -4.50 5.25
CA ARG A 57 12.30 -4.70 4.93
C ARG A 57 11.41 -4.29 6.10
N THR A 58 11.75 -4.67 7.32
CA THR A 58 10.96 -4.34 8.51
C THR A 58 10.88 -2.83 8.71
N GLN A 59 12.01 -2.13 8.61
CA GLN A 59 12.06 -0.67 8.66
C GLN A 59 11.25 -0.02 7.52
N LEU A 60 11.33 -0.61 6.31
CA LEU A 60 10.58 -0.13 5.16
C LEU A 60 9.06 -0.29 5.33
N VAL A 61 8.59 -1.39 5.93
CA VAL A 61 7.16 -1.57 6.24
C VAL A 61 6.67 -0.47 7.17
N THR A 62 7.42 -0.16 8.23
CA THR A 62 7.10 0.95 9.15
C THR A 62 7.07 2.30 8.42
N LEU A 63 8.03 2.54 7.53
CA LEU A 63 8.07 3.76 6.71
C LEU A 63 6.85 3.86 5.77
N GLU A 64 6.45 2.78 5.11
CA GLU A 64 5.27 2.77 4.23
C GLU A 64 3.96 2.94 5.00
N GLN A 65 3.87 2.39 6.22
CA GLN A 65 2.72 2.61 7.10
C GLN A 65 2.59 4.09 7.49
N ALA A 66 3.69 4.72 7.92
CA ALA A 66 3.71 6.15 8.26
C ALA A 66 3.33 7.02 7.06
N ARG A 67 3.90 6.73 5.89
CA ARG A 67 3.57 7.42 4.64
C ARG A 67 2.09 7.27 4.28
N ARG A 68 1.52 6.07 4.45
CA ARG A 68 0.10 5.82 4.15
C ARG A 68 -0.81 6.64 5.07
N ALA A 69 -0.51 6.71 6.37
CA ALA A 69 -1.26 7.51 7.34
C ALA A 69 -1.19 9.02 7.01
N GLU A 70 0.00 9.52 6.65
CA GLU A 70 0.20 10.92 6.26
C GLU A 70 -0.59 11.26 4.98
N MET A 71 -0.59 10.35 3.99
CA MET A 71 -1.36 10.51 2.75
C MET A 71 -2.87 10.50 2.99
N GLN A 72 -3.36 9.68 3.94
CA GLN A 72 -4.77 9.64 4.32
C GLN A 72 -5.19 10.93 5.01
N THR A 73 -4.38 11.42 5.95
CA THR A 73 -4.60 12.68 6.67
C THR A 73 -4.67 13.85 5.70
N MET A 74 -3.68 13.95 4.81
CA MET A 74 -3.64 14.99 3.78
C MET A 74 -4.86 14.91 2.83
N ARG A 75 -5.27 13.71 2.38
CA ARG A 75 -6.49 13.56 1.57
C ARG A 75 -7.75 14.00 2.31
N GLY A 76 -7.85 13.73 3.62
CA GLY A 76 -8.99 14.15 4.44
C GLY A 76 -9.05 15.66 4.68
N GLN A 77 -7.88 16.32 4.67
CA GLN A 77 -7.77 17.77 4.89
C GLN A 77 -7.92 18.60 3.60
N MET A 78 -7.88 17.97 2.41
CA MET A 78 -7.98 18.71 1.16
C MET A 78 -9.44 18.98 0.77
N PRO A 79 -9.83 20.26 0.60
CA PRO A 79 -11.15 20.60 0.10
C PRO A 79 -11.31 20.20 -1.38
N ALA A 80 -12.53 19.80 -1.76
CA ALA A 80 -12.86 19.57 -3.15
C ALA A 80 -12.67 20.88 -3.95
N GLY A 81 -11.74 20.88 -4.91
CA GLY A 81 -11.39 22.10 -5.68
C GLY A 81 -10.23 22.93 -5.11
N GLY A 82 -9.49 22.42 -4.12
CA GLY A 82 -8.34 23.12 -3.53
C GLY A 82 -7.22 23.48 -4.52
N ASP A 83 -6.35 24.39 -4.08
CA ASP A 83 -5.22 24.87 -4.88
C ASP A 83 -4.28 23.72 -5.29
N ARG A 84 -4.21 23.50 -6.61
CA ARG A 84 -3.38 22.47 -7.21
C ARG A 84 -1.89 22.72 -6.98
N THR A 85 -1.47 23.97 -6.81
CA THR A 85 -0.07 24.33 -6.56
C THR A 85 0.31 23.95 -5.14
N ALA A 86 -0.49 24.34 -4.15
CA ALA A 86 -0.32 23.90 -2.76
C ALA A 86 -0.29 22.37 -2.65
N MET A 87 -1.22 21.67 -3.32
CA MET A 87 -1.24 20.20 -3.33
C MET A 87 0.04 19.60 -3.93
N ARG A 88 0.59 20.20 -4.99
CA ARG A 88 1.86 19.76 -5.57
C ARG A 88 3.02 19.95 -4.61
N GLN A 89 3.10 21.09 -3.92
CA GLN A 89 4.15 21.36 -2.94
C GLN A 89 4.08 20.38 -1.77
N THR A 90 2.90 20.17 -1.18
CA THR A 90 2.73 19.19 -0.10
C THR A 90 3.17 17.78 -0.54
N MET A 91 2.76 17.36 -1.73
CA MET A 91 3.16 16.05 -2.27
C MET A 91 4.67 15.97 -2.52
N GLN A 92 5.32 17.07 -2.90
CA GLN A 92 6.76 17.12 -3.08
C GLN A 92 7.47 16.97 -1.74
N THR A 93 7.07 17.75 -0.73
CA THR A 93 7.62 17.64 0.63
C THR A 93 7.48 16.23 1.19
N MET A 94 6.32 15.58 1.02
CA MET A 94 6.12 14.20 1.44
C MET A 94 7.04 13.21 0.72
N ARG A 95 7.32 13.43 -0.57
CA ARG A 95 8.27 12.61 -1.32
C ARG A 95 9.70 12.79 -0.82
N ASP A 96 10.12 14.03 -0.60
CA ASP A 96 11.49 14.34 -0.16
C ASP A 96 11.76 13.81 1.25
N LYS A 97 10.76 13.93 2.14
CA LYS A 97 10.79 13.31 3.47
C LYS A 97 10.93 11.79 3.38
N TYR A 98 10.09 11.15 2.57
CA TYR A 98 10.15 9.70 2.38
C TYR A 98 11.50 9.25 1.79
N ASP A 99 12.03 9.98 0.80
CA ASP A 99 13.32 9.68 0.18
C ASP A 99 14.48 9.79 1.17
N THR A 100 14.45 10.82 2.02
CA THR A 100 15.43 11.01 3.10
C THR A 100 15.40 9.84 4.09
N GLN A 101 14.21 9.43 4.53
CA GLN A 101 14.06 8.29 5.44
C GLN A 101 14.47 6.97 4.78
N LEU A 102 14.11 6.77 3.51
CA LEU A 102 14.47 5.60 2.74
C LEU A 102 16.00 5.50 2.56
N LYS A 103 16.69 6.61 2.32
CA LYS A 103 18.16 6.65 2.23
C LYS A 103 18.86 6.21 3.52
N GLY A 104 18.21 6.40 4.68
CA GLY A 104 18.71 5.88 5.96
C GLY A 104 18.54 4.37 6.15
N ILE A 105 17.65 3.73 5.38
CA ILE A 105 17.38 2.28 5.43
C ILE A 105 18.22 1.55 4.38
N LEU A 106 18.42 2.16 3.21
CA LEU A 106 19.11 1.56 2.07
C LEU A 106 20.62 1.74 2.14
N THR A 107 21.35 0.79 1.55
CA THR A 107 22.77 1.00 1.24
C THR A 107 22.93 1.99 0.07
N ALA A 108 24.15 2.53 -0.12
CA ALA A 108 24.44 3.44 -1.23
C ALA A 108 24.10 2.83 -2.60
N ASP A 109 24.44 1.57 -2.82
CA ASP A 109 24.17 0.86 -4.07
C ASP A 109 22.67 0.63 -4.29
N GLN A 110 21.94 0.24 -3.23
CA GLN A 110 20.50 0.05 -3.27
C GLN A 110 19.77 1.39 -3.55
N TYR A 111 20.22 2.48 -2.94
CA TYR A 111 19.65 3.82 -3.19
C TYR A 111 19.96 4.32 -4.61
N THR A 112 21.14 4.01 -5.14
CA THR A 112 21.49 4.32 -6.54
C THR A 112 20.56 3.59 -7.51
N ARG A 113 20.35 2.28 -7.31
CA ARG A 113 19.42 1.47 -8.10
C ARG A 113 17.97 1.96 -7.97
N TYR A 114 17.55 2.35 -6.76
CA TYR A 114 16.25 2.95 -6.52
C TYR A 114 16.07 4.26 -7.31
N SER A 115 17.05 5.15 -7.28
CA SER A 115 17.03 6.43 -7.97
C SER A 115 16.93 6.28 -9.48
N GLN A 116 17.72 5.37 -10.07
CA GLN A 116 17.65 5.03 -11.49
C GLN A 116 16.27 4.52 -11.89
N GLN A 117 15.71 3.56 -11.14
CA GLN A 117 14.36 3.06 -11.41
C GLN A 117 13.27 4.13 -11.25
N ARG A 118 13.49 5.13 -10.39
CA ARG A 118 12.57 6.25 -10.21
C ARG A 118 12.60 7.19 -11.40
N GLU A 119 13.79 7.50 -11.90
CA GLU A 119 14.02 8.32 -13.08
C GLU A 119 13.44 7.68 -14.33
N GLU A 120 13.71 6.39 -14.57
CA GLU A 120 13.15 5.62 -15.68
C GLU A 120 11.60 5.62 -15.65
N ARG A 121 11.00 5.50 -14.46
CA ARG A 121 9.53 5.61 -14.30
C ARG A 121 9.03 7.02 -14.60
N ALA A 122 9.80 8.06 -14.28
CA ALA A 122 9.44 9.44 -14.57
C ALA A 122 9.49 9.72 -16.08
N GLU A 123 10.54 9.27 -16.75
CA GLU A 123 10.70 9.36 -18.21
C GLU A 123 9.59 8.62 -18.96
N ASN A 124 9.29 7.38 -18.56
CA ASN A 124 8.23 6.59 -19.17
C ASN A 124 6.84 7.24 -19.01
N ARG A 125 6.59 7.94 -17.91
CA ARG A 125 5.37 8.74 -17.72
C ARG A 125 5.35 9.98 -18.62
N GLY A 126 6.50 10.64 -18.81
CA GLY A 126 6.67 11.77 -19.73
C GLY A 126 6.43 11.38 -21.19
N GLY A 127 7.05 10.29 -21.66
CA GLY A 127 6.92 9.79 -23.02
C GLY A 127 5.48 9.33 -23.37
N ARG A 128 4.77 8.73 -22.41
CA ARG A 128 3.36 8.33 -22.60
C ARG A 128 2.43 9.54 -22.73
N LYS A 129 2.71 10.63 -22.02
CA LYS A 129 1.95 11.90 -22.11
C LYS A 129 2.16 12.60 -23.46
N MET A 130 3.38 12.54 -24.02
CA MET A 130 3.71 13.09 -25.34
C MET A 130 2.94 12.34 -26.46
N LYS A 131 2.97 11.01 -26.44
CA LYS A 131 2.28 10.16 -27.45
C LYS A 131 0.76 10.31 -27.44
N MET A 132 0.15 10.64 -26.30
CA MET A 132 -1.29 10.90 -26.22
C MET A 132 -1.67 12.27 -26.79
N LYS A 133 -0.81 13.29 -26.66
CA LYS A 133 -1.04 14.62 -27.25
C LYS A 133 -0.97 14.63 -28.77
N THR A 134 -0.16 13.76 -29.37
CA THR A 134 -0.01 13.65 -30.84
C THR A 134 -1.10 12.80 -31.51
N LYS A 135 -1.97 12.15 -30.72
CA LYS A 135 -3.08 11.29 -31.22
C LYS A 135 -4.47 11.88 -30.97
N SER A 136 -4.56 13.12 -30.49
CA SER A 136 -5.82 13.87 -30.32
C SER A 136 -5.91 15.00 -31.33
#